data_AF-A0A9X0TLY1-F1
#
_entry.id   AF-A0A9X0TLY1-F1
#
_cell.length_a   1.000
_cell.length_b   1.000
_cell.length_c   1.000
_cell.angle_alpha   90.00
_cell.angle_beta   90.00
_cell.angle_gamma   90.00
#
_symmetry.space_group_name_H-M   'P 1'
#
loop_
_entity.id
_entity.type
_entity.pdbx_description
1 polymer ?
#
loop_
_entity_poly.entity_id
_entity_poly.type
_entity_poly.pdbx_seq_one_letter_code
_entity_poly.pdbx_strand_id
1 'polypeptide(L)'
;FIPYDLQGQVLESKDADWSVRQLSRDQLERLDPKDLWSPPLPFGRRLSGFDVYLGIFDKAQLADITQRVLAETPSGDESLEQDERAELEGLTCAASLRASAEGVLQLGEISVSTVPWALGTISRRGLQGLDFDAFQASLEALKRDVA
;
A
#
# COMPACT_ATOMS: atom_id res chain seq x y z
N PHE A 1 8.37 7.84 -8.86
CA PHE A 1 7.22 7.18 -8.21
C PHE A 1 6.81 8.04 -7.03
N ILE A 2 5.53 8.33 -6.87
CA ILE A 2 5.01 9.05 -5.70
C ILE A 2 4.25 8.02 -4.86
N PRO A 3 4.73 7.69 -3.63
CA PRO A 3 3.98 6.81 -2.73
C PRO A 3 2.57 7.35 -2.50
N TYR A 4 1.58 6.46 -2.45
CA TYR A 4 0.22 6.87 -2.10
C TYR A 4 0.21 7.46 -0.68
N ASP A 5 -0.33 8.65 -0.52
CA ASP A 5 -0.37 9.33 0.77
C ASP A 5 -1.55 8.83 1.61
N LEU A 6 -1.40 7.62 2.16
CA LEU A 6 -2.44 6.98 2.95
C LEU A 6 -2.76 7.80 4.22
N GLN A 7 -1.73 8.38 4.83
CA GLN A 7 -1.87 9.22 6.03
C GLN A 7 -2.83 10.39 5.78
N GLY A 8 -2.47 11.31 4.88
CA GLY A 8 -3.25 12.52 4.64
C GLY A 8 -4.57 12.26 3.91
N GLN A 9 -4.62 11.33 2.97
CA GLN A 9 -5.81 11.12 2.14
C GLN A 9 -6.89 10.26 2.81
N VAL A 10 -6.51 9.36 3.71
CA VAL A 10 -7.44 8.38 4.30
C VAL A 10 -7.51 8.53 5.80
N LEU A 11 -6.36 8.39 6.48
CA LEU A 11 -6.31 8.32 7.96
C LEU A 11 -6.62 9.65 8.63
N GLU A 12 -6.31 10.76 7.98
CA GLU A 12 -6.57 12.13 8.48
C GLU A 12 -7.76 12.80 7.77
N SER A 13 -8.52 12.03 6.99
CA SER A 13 -9.72 12.55 6.33
C SER A 13 -10.78 12.98 7.36
N LYS A 14 -11.63 13.94 7.00
CA LYS A 14 -12.65 14.51 7.90
C LYS A 14 -13.59 13.48 8.53
N ASP A 15 -13.79 12.37 7.84
CA ASP A 15 -14.70 11.29 8.23
C ASP A 15 -13.96 10.06 8.78
N ALA A 16 -12.64 10.12 8.94
CA ALA A 16 -11.80 8.97 9.29
C ALA A 16 -12.27 8.25 10.56
N ASP A 17 -12.68 9.01 11.58
CA ASP A 17 -13.10 8.49 12.88
C ASP A 17 -14.19 7.40 12.81
N TRP A 18 -15.08 7.46 11.82
CA TRP A 18 -16.16 6.48 11.66
C TRP A 18 -16.06 5.66 10.37
N SER A 19 -15.34 6.16 9.36
CA SER A 19 -15.27 5.53 8.02
C SER A 19 -14.00 4.69 7.81
N VAL A 20 -13.00 4.81 8.69
CA VAL A 20 -11.74 4.08 8.58
C VAL A 20 -11.61 3.07 9.71
N ARG A 21 -11.20 1.85 9.36
CA ARG A 21 -10.85 0.80 10.32
C ARG A 21 -9.46 0.29 10.00
N GLN A 22 -8.54 0.40 10.97
CA GLN A 22 -7.25 -0.26 10.89
C GLN A 22 -7.36 -1.66 11.51
N LEU A 23 -6.86 -2.66 10.78
CA LEU A 23 -6.83 -4.05 11.23
C LEU A 23 -5.39 -4.52 11.28
N SER A 24 -4.91 -4.81 12.50
CA SER A 24 -3.63 -5.47 12.69
C SER A 24 -3.74 -6.96 12.37
N ARG A 25 -2.58 -7.62 12.20
CA ARG A 25 -2.51 -9.07 12.01
C ARG A 25 -3.25 -9.83 13.12
N ASP A 26 -3.00 -9.48 14.38
CA ASP A 26 -3.61 -10.14 15.54
C ASP A 26 -5.14 -9.99 15.54
N GLN A 27 -5.66 -8.86 15.04
CA GLN A 27 -7.10 -8.66 14.89
C GLN A 27 -7.66 -9.51 13.76
N LEU A 28 -6.98 -9.55 12.60
CA LEU A 28 -7.37 -10.39 11.47
C LEU A 28 -7.41 -11.88 11.82
N GLU A 29 -6.48 -12.35 12.65
CA GLU A 29 -6.42 -13.75 13.09
C GLU A 29 -7.58 -14.14 14.04
N ARG A 30 -8.24 -13.15 14.66
CA ARG A 30 -9.33 -13.38 15.64
C ARG A 30 -10.71 -13.04 15.09
N LEU A 31 -10.79 -12.27 14.02
CA LEU A 31 -12.05 -11.84 13.41
C LEU A 31 -12.66 -12.97 12.58
N ASP A 32 -13.99 -13.10 12.64
CA ASP A 32 -14.70 -13.85 11.62
C ASP A 32 -14.61 -13.08 10.29
N PRO A 33 -14.30 -13.73 9.16
CA PRO A 33 -14.27 -13.09 7.85
C PRO A 33 -15.51 -12.24 7.52
N LYS A 34 -16.68 -12.57 8.06
CA LYS A 34 -17.93 -11.81 7.87
C LYS A 34 -17.92 -10.45 8.57
N ASP A 35 -17.18 -10.33 9.68
CA ASP A 35 -17.10 -9.11 10.49
C ASP A 35 -16.18 -8.05 9.88
N LEU A 36 -15.33 -8.44 8.92
CA LEU A 36 -14.55 -7.48 8.12
C LEU A 36 -15.47 -6.52 7.36
N TRP A 37 -16.55 -7.05 6.80
CA TRP A 37 -17.43 -6.32 5.88
C TRP A 37 -18.69 -5.75 6.55
N SER A 38 -18.81 -5.93 7.87
CA SER A 38 -20.01 -5.54 8.63
C SER A 38 -19.71 -4.48 9.71
N PRO A 39 -19.12 -3.32 9.36
CA PRO A 39 -18.85 -2.28 10.36
C PRO A 39 -20.15 -1.64 10.89
N PRO A 40 -20.15 -1.11 12.12
CA PRO A 40 -21.24 -0.27 12.58
C PRO A 40 -21.34 0.99 11.71
N LEU A 41 -22.54 1.29 11.21
CA LEU A 41 -22.79 2.46 10.37
C LEU A 41 -23.54 3.56 11.15
N PRO A 42 -23.24 4.84 10.91
CA PRO A 42 -24.05 5.94 11.44
C PRO A 42 -25.51 5.86 10.99
N PHE A 43 -26.42 6.41 11.81
CA PHE A 43 -27.85 6.39 11.52
C PHE A 43 -28.15 7.01 10.14
N GLY A 44 -29.00 6.33 9.37
CA GLY A 44 -29.41 6.78 8.04
C GLY A 44 -28.37 6.57 6.94
N ARG A 45 -27.21 5.99 7.23
CA ARG A 45 -26.21 5.63 6.21
C ARG A 45 -26.31 4.16 5.81
N ARG A 46 -25.94 3.89 4.57
CA ARG A 46 -25.78 2.53 4.02
C ARG A 46 -24.36 2.41 3.45
N LEU A 47 -23.76 1.26 3.69
CA LEU A 47 -22.50 0.87 3.10
C LEU A 47 -22.67 0.65 1.59
N SER A 48 -21.83 1.30 0.78
CA SER A 48 -21.79 1.11 -0.68
C SER A 48 -20.61 0.26 -1.15
N GLY A 49 -19.60 0.10 -0.29
CA GLY A 49 -18.36 -0.63 -0.57
C GLY A 49 -17.23 -0.15 0.33
N PHE A 50 -16.03 -0.65 0.04
CA PHE A 50 -14.82 -0.36 0.79
C PHE A 50 -13.66 -0.12 -0.17
N ASP A 51 -12.81 0.84 0.20
CA ASP A 51 -11.44 0.90 -0.33
C ASP A 51 -10.54 0.19 0.69
N VAL A 52 -9.90 -0.89 0.25
CA VAL A 52 -9.06 -1.76 1.08
C VAL A 52 -7.61 -1.48 0.75
N TYR A 53 -6.84 -1.09 1.77
CA TYR A 53 -5.43 -0.77 1.65
C TYR A 53 -4.60 -1.88 2.30
N LEU A 54 -3.70 -2.49 1.54
CA LEU A 54 -2.90 -3.63 1.95
C LEU A 54 -1.42 -3.28 2.03
N GLY A 55 -0.72 -3.93 2.96
CA GLY A 55 0.71 -3.73 3.17
C GLY A 55 1.01 -2.29 3.54
N ILE A 56 0.44 -1.82 4.65
CA ILE A 56 0.66 -0.47 5.17
C ILE A 56 2.06 -0.41 5.79
N PHE A 57 2.84 0.60 5.43
CA PHE A 57 4.17 0.84 5.99
C PHE A 57 4.50 2.33 6.01
N ASP A 58 5.51 2.69 6.79
CA ASP A 58 6.02 4.06 6.87
C ASP A 58 6.90 4.38 5.66
N LYS A 59 6.64 5.51 4.98
CA LYS A 59 7.41 5.93 3.80
C LYS A 59 8.91 6.08 4.12
N ALA A 60 9.29 6.41 5.35
CA ALA A 60 10.69 6.50 5.77
C ALA A 60 11.45 5.17 5.59
N GLN A 61 10.75 4.02 5.71
CA GLN A 61 11.37 2.71 5.47
C GLN A 61 11.83 2.53 4.02
N LEU A 62 11.28 3.28 3.06
CA LEU A 62 11.70 3.21 1.66
C LEU A 62 13.12 3.69 1.47
N ALA A 63 13.53 4.75 2.17
CA ALA A 63 14.90 5.26 2.11
C ALA A 63 15.89 4.18 2.57
N ASP A 64 15.65 3.64 3.76
CA ASP A 64 16.47 2.58 4.36
C ASP A 64 16.59 1.33 3.49
N ILE A 65 15.46 0.86 2.96
CA ILE A 65 15.44 -0.37 2.15
C ILE A 65 16.12 -0.10 0.80
N THR A 66 15.88 1.05 0.18
CA THR A 66 16.50 1.42 -1.09
C THR A 66 18.01 1.47 -0.94
N GLN A 67 18.53 2.11 0.13
CA GLN A 67 19.96 2.15 0.40
C GLN A 67 20.56 0.75 0.57
N ARG A 68 19.89 -0.12 1.34
CA ARG A 68 20.35 -1.52 1.53
C ARG A 68 20.35 -2.32 0.23
N VAL A 69 19.35 -2.11 -0.63
CA VAL A 69 19.15 -2.88 -1.86
C VAL A 69 20.07 -2.41 -2.99
N LEU A 70 20.42 -1.12 -3.03
CA LEU A 70 21.32 -0.56 -4.05
C LEU A 70 22.81 -0.76 -3.71
N ALA A 71 23.16 -1.09 -2.47
CA ALA A 71 24.53 -1.34 -2.02
C ALA A 71 25.53 -0.19 -2.30
N GLU A 72 25.04 1.01 -2.59
CA GLU A 72 25.82 2.23 -2.74
C GLU A 72 25.80 2.99 -1.42
N THR A 73 26.97 3.25 -0.84
CA THR A 73 27.11 4.26 0.22
C THR A 73 26.93 5.61 -0.46
N PRO A 74 25.89 6.41 -0.10
CA PRO A 74 25.76 7.75 -0.64
C PRO A 74 27.04 8.52 -0.34
N SER A 75 27.53 9.26 -1.33
CA SER A 75 28.57 10.25 -1.05
C SER A 75 28.02 11.27 -0.03
N GLY A 76 28.86 11.83 0.85
CA GLY A 76 28.39 12.63 2.00
C GLY A 76 27.49 13.83 1.67
N ASP A 77 27.46 14.28 0.41
CA ASP A 77 26.54 15.31 -0.08
C ASP A 77 25.14 14.77 -0.41
N GLU A 78 25.02 13.52 -0.91
CA GLU A 78 23.72 12.92 -1.28
C GLU A 78 22.88 12.53 -0.05
N SER A 79 23.52 12.24 1.10
CA SER A 79 22.80 11.98 2.35
C SER A 79 22.11 13.23 2.90
N LEU A 80 22.70 14.41 2.69
CA LEU A 80 22.15 15.68 3.17
C LEU A 80 20.93 16.12 2.37
N GLU A 81 20.88 15.83 1.06
CA GLU A 81 19.71 16.12 0.21
C GLU A 81 18.52 15.17 0.44
N GLN A 82 18.77 13.98 0.99
CA GLN A 82 17.73 12.98 1.25
C GLN A 82 16.94 13.28 2.55
N ASP A 83 17.58 13.92 3.53
CA ASP A 83 16.98 14.32 4.81
C ASP A 83 16.02 15.53 4.69
N GLU A 84 16.09 16.31 3.59
CA GLU A 84 15.19 17.45 3.36
C GLU A 84 13.83 17.07 2.74
N ARG A 85 13.53 15.77 2.55
CA ARG A 85 12.29 15.31 1.92
C ARG A 85 11.17 15.05 2.92
N ALA A 86 10.42 16.11 3.24
CA ALA A 86 9.10 16.00 3.88
C ALA A 86 8.13 15.04 3.13
N GLU A 87 8.39 14.73 1.85
CA GLU A 87 7.66 13.73 1.05
C GLU A 87 7.74 12.30 1.59
N LEU A 88 8.71 11.98 2.46
CA LEU A 88 8.90 10.64 3.04
C LEU A 88 8.27 10.47 4.44
N GLU A 89 7.47 11.44 4.89
CA GLU A 89 6.73 11.32 6.14
C GLU A 89 5.35 10.67 5.95
N GLY A 90 4.93 9.91 6.97
CA GLY A 90 3.62 9.30 7.07
C GLY A 90 3.49 7.92 6.41
N LEU A 91 2.29 7.35 6.54
CA LEU A 91 1.97 6.01 6.06
C LEU A 91 1.64 5.98 4.56
N THR A 92 2.02 4.87 3.93
CA THR A 92 1.63 4.50 2.57
C THR A 92 1.17 3.02 2.54
N CYS A 93 0.79 2.51 1.37
CA CYS A 93 0.35 1.13 1.19
C CYS A 93 0.97 0.49 -0.07
N ALA A 94 1.13 -0.83 -0.04
CA ALA A 94 1.60 -1.60 -1.18
C ALA A 94 0.55 -1.78 -2.27
N ALA A 95 -0.72 -1.88 -1.90
CA ALA A 95 -1.83 -1.99 -2.84
C ALA A 95 -3.10 -1.35 -2.27
N SER A 96 -3.95 -0.86 -3.17
CA SER A 96 -5.34 -0.52 -2.89
C SER A 96 -6.27 -1.25 -3.85
N LEU A 97 -7.44 -1.61 -3.37
CA LEU A 97 -8.45 -2.35 -4.12
C LEU A 97 -9.83 -2.02 -3.60
N ARG A 98 -10.82 -2.05 -4.48
CA ARG A 98 -12.21 -1.80 -4.11
C ARG A 98 -12.96 -3.09 -3.86
N ALA A 99 -13.81 -3.10 -2.85
CA ALA A 99 -14.74 -4.18 -2.55
C ALA A 99 -16.18 -3.66 -2.47
N SER A 100 -17.16 -4.49 -2.83
CA SER A 100 -18.58 -4.20 -2.62
C SER A 100 -18.94 -4.20 -1.13
N ALA A 101 -20.18 -3.80 -0.81
CA ALA A 101 -20.69 -3.84 0.57
C ALA A 101 -20.70 -5.27 1.16
N GLU A 102 -20.73 -6.29 0.30
CA GLU A 102 -20.72 -7.71 0.65
C GLU A 102 -19.29 -8.29 0.73
N GLY A 103 -18.26 -7.48 0.46
CA GLY A 103 -16.86 -7.91 0.47
C GLY A 103 -16.39 -8.55 -0.84
N VAL A 104 -17.14 -8.40 -1.94
CA VAL A 104 -16.72 -8.91 -3.26
C VAL A 104 -15.72 -7.95 -3.90
N LEU A 105 -14.53 -8.44 -4.24
CA LEU A 105 -13.47 -7.62 -4.83
C LEU A 105 -13.79 -7.18 -6.25
N GLN A 106 -13.52 -5.91 -6.55
CA GLN A 106 -13.68 -5.30 -7.87
C GLN A 106 -12.31 -5.24 -8.55
N LEU A 107 -11.92 -6.35 -9.18
CA LEU A 107 -10.56 -6.57 -9.72
C LEU A 107 -10.12 -5.57 -10.80
N GLY A 108 -11.08 -4.90 -11.46
CA GLY A 108 -10.81 -3.83 -12.43
C GLY A 108 -10.21 -2.56 -11.81
N GLU A 109 -10.28 -2.41 -10.48
CA GLU A 109 -9.89 -1.21 -9.74
C GLU A 109 -8.69 -1.44 -8.80
N ILE A 110 -7.91 -2.51 -9.03
CA ILE A 110 -6.69 -2.76 -8.25
C ILE A 110 -5.60 -1.78 -8.66
N SER A 111 -5.05 -1.08 -7.68
CA SER A 111 -3.86 -0.24 -7.81
C SER A 111 -2.73 -0.82 -6.97
N VAL A 112 -1.57 -1.04 -7.59
CA VAL A 112 -0.39 -1.60 -6.91
C VAL A 112 0.76 -0.61 -6.99
N SER A 113 1.38 -0.36 -5.84
CA SER A 113 2.60 0.42 -5.74
C SER A 113 3.73 -0.28 -6.49
N THR A 114 4.38 0.44 -7.41
CA THR A 114 5.54 -0.10 -8.14
C THR A 114 6.75 -0.26 -7.23
N VAL A 115 6.79 0.41 -6.06
CA VAL A 115 7.99 0.42 -5.20
C VAL A 115 8.24 -0.91 -4.49
N PRO A 116 7.30 -1.52 -3.75
CA PRO A 116 7.50 -2.84 -3.18
C PRO A 116 7.87 -3.89 -4.23
N TRP A 117 7.27 -3.81 -5.42
CA TRP A 117 7.63 -4.67 -6.54
C TRP A 117 9.07 -4.44 -7.02
N ALA A 118 9.47 -3.17 -7.21
CA ALA A 118 10.80 -2.81 -7.68
C ALA A 118 11.87 -3.25 -6.66
N LEU A 119 11.67 -2.96 -5.38
CA LEU A 119 12.59 -3.36 -4.30
C LEU A 119 12.73 -4.89 -4.22
N GLY A 120 11.61 -5.63 -4.29
CA GLY A 120 11.62 -7.09 -4.34
C GLY A 120 12.33 -7.63 -5.59
N THR A 121 12.19 -6.95 -6.73
CA THR A 121 12.83 -7.31 -7.99
C THR A 121 14.33 -7.09 -7.95
N ILE A 122 14.79 -5.91 -7.51
CA ILE A 122 16.23 -5.62 -7.36
C ILE A 122 16.87 -6.60 -6.39
N SER A 123 16.22 -6.87 -5.24
CA SER A 123 16.74 -7.82 -4.25
C SER A 123 16.95 -9.24 -4.81
N ARG A 124 16.19 -9.64 -5.85
CA ARG A 124 16.26 -10.99 -6.45
C ARG A 124 17.05 -11.06 -7.76
N ARG A 125 16.99 -10.01 -8.58
CA ARG A 125 17.48 -9.99 -9.96
C ARG A 125 18.46 -8.85 -10.26
N GLY A 126 18.74 -8.00 -9.26
CA GLY A 126 19.48 -6.77 -9.44
C GLY A 126 18.70 -5.70 -10.22
N LEU A 127 19.32 -4.55 -10.43
CA LEU A 127 18.73 -3.41 -11.15
C LEU A 127 18.27 -3.77 -12.57
N GLN A 128 18.95 -4.71 -13.22
CA GLN A 128 18.61 -5.18 -14.58
C GLN A 128 17.25 -5.88 -14.66
N GLY A 129 16.69 -6.29 -13.52
CA GLY A 129 15.34 -6.85 -13.47
C GLY A 129 14.22 -5.81 -13.52
N LEU A 130 14.54 -4.53 -13.39
CA LEU A 130 13.56 -3.45 -13.45
C LEU A 130 13.20 -3.13 -14.90
N ASP A 131 12.11 -3.73 -15.33
CA ASP A 131 11.56 -3.54 -16.66
C ASP A 131 10.04 -3.32 -16.59
N PHE A 132 9.52 -2.48 -17.48
CA PHE A 132 8.10 -2.12 -17.48
C PHE A 132 7.23 -3.32 -17.86
N ASP A 133 7.64 -4.12 -18.85
CA ASP A 133 6.89 -5.31 -19.25
C ASP A 133 6.92 -6.36 -18.13
N ALA A 134 8.04 -6.48 -17.41
CA ALA A 134 8.13 -7.33 -16.22
C ALA A 134 7.18 -6.88 -15.09
N PHE A 135 7.01 -5.57 -14.88
CA PHE A 135 6.01 -5.06 -13.92
C PHE A 135 4.60 -5.39 -14.38
N GLN A 136 4.26 -5.11 -15.63
CA GLN A 136 2.93 -5.40 -16.18
C GLN A 136 2.61 -6.90 -16.11
N ALA A 137 3.56 -7.77 -16.46
CA ALA A 137 3.39 -9.21 -16.35
C ALA A 137 3.14 -9.66 -14.90
N SER A 138 3.82 -9.04 -13.94
CA SER A 138 3.63 -9.30 -12.51
C SER A 138 2.24 -8.84 -12.02
N LEU A 139 1.77 -7.69 -12.49
CA LEU A 139 0.44 -7.17 -12.17
C LEU A 139 -0.67 -8.04 -12.78
N GLU A 140 -0.52 -8.49 -14.01
CA GLU A 140 -1.48 -9.39 -14.66
C GLU A 140 -1.50 -10.78 -14.01
N ALA A 141 -0.35 -11.28 -13.55
CA ALA A 141 -0.30 -12.50 -12.75
C ALA A 141 -1.06 -12.33 -11.43
N LEU A 142 -0.82 -11.23 -10.70
CA LEU A 142 -1.53 -10.92 -9.47
C LEU A 142 -3.06 -10.90 -9.70
N LYS A 143 -3.54 -10.19 -10.72
CA LYS A 143 -4.98 -10.12 -11.06
C LYS A 143 -5.60 -11.49 -11.32
N ARG A 144 -4.86 -12.42 -11.93
CA ARG A 144 -5.33 -13.80 -12.14
C ARG A 144 -5.38 -14.61 -10.86
N ASP A 145 -4.40 -14.43 -9.97
CA ASP A 145 -4.31 -15.21 -8.72
C ASP A 145 -5.36 -14.79 -7.68
N VAL A 146 -5.89 -13.56 -7.80
CA VAL A 146 -6.95 -13.04 -6.92
C VAL A 146 -8.37 -13.14 -7.52
N ALA A 147 -8.50 -13.69 -8.73
CA ALA A 147 -9.77 -13.96 -9.40
C ALA A 147 -10.32 -15.36 -9.07
#